data_AF-A0A453F8D0-F1
#
_entry.id   AF-A0A453F8D0-F1
#
_cell.length_a   1.000
_cell.length_b   1.000
_cell.length_c   1.000
_cell.angle_alpha   90.00
_cell.angle_beta   90.00
_cell.angle_gamma   90.00
#
_symmetry.space_group_name_H-M   'P 1'
#
loop_
_entity.id
_entity.type
_entity.pdbx_description
1 polymer ?
#
loop_
_entity_poly.entity_id
_entity_poly.type
_entity_poly.pdbx_seq_one_letter_code
_entity_poly.pdbx_strand_id
1 'polypeptide(L)'
;VSVQKKKPIVNLFQNRPLALGGLGVRDLERTGLALRLRWLWLSRTDEGRAWQGLDLQFSSNERTLFFASTYMTIGNGMKALFWEDRWLNGRSVGELMPLLYNCIPKRRRKARTVAEGLNGNAWARDIQGVLGLHEIG
;
A
#
# COMPACT_ATOMS: atom_id res chain seq x y z
N VAL A 1 -0.13 -1.34 -12.60
CA VAL A 1 0.80 -0.79 -11.59
C VAL A 1 1.90 -1.80 -11.39
N SER A 2 3.15 -1.37 -11.31
CA SER A 2 4.27 -2.29 -11.08
C SER A 2 4.84 -2.04 -9.69
N VAL A 3 4.64 -2.99 -8.78
CA VAL A 3 5.20 -2.92 -7.42
C VAL A 3 6.57 -3.61 -7.43
N GLN A 4 7.61 -2.82 -7.18
CA GLN A 4 8.99 -3.27 -7.19
C GLN A 4 9.52 -3.42 -5.76
N LYS A 5 10.44 -4.35 -5.56
CA LYS A 5 11.09 -4.58 -4.26
C LYS A 5 12.29 -3.64 -4.12
N LYS A 6 12.47 -2.97 -2.97
CA LYS A 6 13.79 -2.39 -2.67
C LYS A 6 14.81 -3.53 -2.54
N LYS A 7 16.03 -3.29 -3.01
CA LYS A 7 17.13 -4.27 -3.02
C LYS A 7 17.54 -4.89 -1.66
N PRO A 8 17.16 -4.41 -0.44
CA PRO A 8 17.48 -5.15 0.78
C PRO A 8 16.40 -6.16 1.20
N ILE A 9 15.23 -6.22 0.53
CA ILE A 9 14.19 -7.20 0.91
C ILE A 9 14.71 -8.63 0.78
N VAL A 10 15.58 -8.93 -0.17
CA VAL A 10 16.15 -10.29 -0.31
C VAL A 10 16.87 -10.78 0.96
N ASN A 11 17.40 -9.89 1.80
CA ASN A 11 18.08 -10.28 3.05
C ASN A 11 17.15 -10.55 4.24
N LEU A 12 15.88 -10.09 4.20
CA LEU A 12 14.85 -10.53 5.15
C LEU A 12 14.21 -11.87 4.74
N PHE A 13 14.47 -12.32 3.50
CA PHE A 13 13.81 -13.47 2.87
C PHE A 13 14.79 -14.62 2.55
N GLN A 14 16.11 -14.42 2.65
CA GLN A 14 17.12 -15.47 2.57
C GLN A 14 17.59 -15.83 3.98
N ASN A 15 16.99 -16.88 4.55
CA ASN A 15 17.53 -17.62 5.69
C ASN A 15 18.91 -18.19 5.30
N ARG A 16 20.00 -17.57 5.73
CA ARG A 16 21.26 -18.33 5.92
C ARG A 16 21.06 -19.20 7.16
N PRO A 17 21.25 -20.52 7.10
CA PRO A 17 21.15 -21.35 8.29
C PRO A 17 22.22 -20.88 9.27
N LEU A 18 21.78 -20.45 10.46
CA LEU A 18 22.67 -20.15 11.58
C LEU A 18 23.48 -21.42 11.87
N ALA A 19 24.79 -21.34 11.66
CA ALA A 19 25.76 -22.41 11.84
C ALA A 19 25.98 -22.78 13.32
N LEU A 20 24.97 -22.62 14.17
CA LEU A 20 25.06 -22.79 15.62
C LEU A 20 23.81 -23.52 16.09
N GLY A 21 23.98 -24.81 16.39
CA GLY A 21 22.91 -25.75 16.75
C GLY A 21 22.06 -25.29 17.93
N GLY A 22 20.89 -24.72 17.62
CA GLY A 22 19.73 -24.63 18.50
C GLY A 22 18.55 -25.29 17.81
N LEU A 23 17.74 -26.06 18.56
CA LEU A 23 16.57 -26.80 18.08
C LEU A 23 15.76 -25.96 17.09
N GLY A 24 15.56 -26.49 15.88
CA GLY A 24 15.00 -25.79 14.70
C GLY A 24 13.52 -25.38 14.79
N VAL A 25 13.10 -24.77 15.90
CA VAL A 25 11.81 -24.09 16.00
C VAL A 25 11.94 -22.76 15.26
N ARG A 26 11.41 -22.74 14.05
CA ARG A 26 11.31 -21.54 13.21
C ARG A 26 10.52 -20.48 13.97
N ASP A 27 10.95 -19.23 13.88
CA ASP A 27 10.13 -18.10 14.31
C ASP A 27 8.87 -18.04 13.42
N LEU A 28 7.78 -18.65 13.91
CA LEU A 28 6.51 -18.78 13.21
C LEU A 28 5.89 -17.41 12.92
N GLU A 29 6.14 -16.42 13.77
CA GLU A 29 5.65 -15.07 13.58
C GLU A 29 6.35 -14.41 12.38
N ARG A 30 7.68 -14.49 12.30
CA ARG A 30 8.43 -13.94 11.17
C ARG A 30 8.10 -14.64 9.85
N THR A 31 7.97 -15.96 9.87
CA THR A 31 7.59 -16.72 8.68
C THR A 31 6.16 -16.42 8.23
N GLY A 32 5.21 -16.29 9.17
CA GLY A 32 3.85 -15.87 8.91
C GLY A 32 3.76 -14.45 8.34
N LEU A 33 4.53 -13.51 8.90
CA LEU A 33 4.61 -12.13 8.41
C LEU A 33 5.17 -12.07 6.98
N ALA A 34 6.25 -12.80 6.70
CA ALA A 34 6.83 -12.87 5.35
C ALA A 34 5.82 -13.41 4.32
N LEU A 35 5.01 -14.40 4.70
CA LEU A 35 3.95 -14.95 3.85
C LEU A 35 2.85 -13.91 3.61
N ARG A 36 2.40 -13.19 4.64
CA ARG A 36 1.40 -12.11 4.49
C ARG A 36 1.89 -11.00 3.58
N LEU A 37 3.14 -10.56 3.72
CA LEU A 37 3.75 -9.57 2.82
C LEU A 37 3.82 -10.08 1.37
N ARG A 38 4.13 -11.37 1.18
CA ARG A 38 4.11 -12.00 -0.15
C ARG A 38 2.72 -12.04 -0.75
N TRP A 39 1.69 -12.38 0.03
CA TRP A 39 0.30 -12.35 -0.41
C TRP A 39 -0.17 -10.93 -0.74
N LEU A 40 0.23 -9.93 0.05
CA LEU A 40 -0.04 -8.52 -0.22
C LEU A 40 0.63 -8.02 -1.51
N TRP A 41 1.80 -8.57 -1.85
CA TRP A 41 2.43 -8.32 -3.15
C TRP A 41 1.62 -8.96 -4.29
N LEU A 42 1.28 -10.25 -4.16
CA LEU A 42 0.52 -11.00 -5.16
C LEU A 42 -0.85 -10.39 -5.45
N SER A 43 -1.57 -9.95 -4.41
CA SER A 43 -2.89 -9.33 -4.58
C SER A 43 -2.86 -8.04 -5.41
N ARG A 44 -1.71 -7.37 -5.50
CA ARG A 44 -1.51 -6.17 -6.31
C ARG A 44 -0.94 -6.42 -7.71
N THR A 45 -0.30 -7.56 -7.95
CA THR A 45 0.38 -7.85 -9.21
C THR A 45 -0.35 -8.87 -10.08
N ASP A 46 -1.07 -9.82 -9.49
CA ASP A 46 -1.69 -10.95 -10.19
C ASP A 46 -3.21 -10.96 -9.96
N GLU A 47 -3.92 -10.24 -10.83
CA GLU A 47 -5.37 -10.11 -10.79
C GLU A 47 -6.11 -11.28 -11.47
N GLY A 48 -5.40 -12.23 -12.07
CA GLY A 48 -6.03 -13.33 -12.82
C GLY A 48 -6.35 -14.57 -11.98
N ARG A 49 -6.12 -14.55 -10.66
CA ARG A 49 -6.16 -15.75 -9.82
C ARG A 49 -7.48 -15.90 -9.10
N ALA A 50 -7.94 -17.14 -8.97
CA ALA A 50 -9.17 -17.50 -8.26
C ALA A 50 -9.24 -16.98 -6.80
N TRP A 51 -8.09 -16.71 -6.19
CA TRP A 51 -7.98 -16.23 -4.81
C TRP A 51 -8.09 -14.70 -4.65
N GLN A 52 -8.30 -13.94 -5.74
CA GLN A 52 -8.34 -12.47 -5.69
C GLN A 52 -9.55 -11.92 -4.92
N GLY A 53 -10.60 -12.72 -4.74
CA GLY A 53 -11.79 -12.37 -3.94
C GLY A 53 -11.70 -12.78 -2.47
N LEU A 54 -10.62 -13.42 -2.04
CA LEU A 54 -10.39 -13.64 -0.61
C LEU A 54 -10.11 -12.31 0.05
N ASP A 55 -10.94 -11.96 1.02
CA ASP A 55 -10.77 -10.78 1.86
C ASP A 55 -9.55 -10.97 2.76
N LEU A 56 -8.37 -10.75 2.19
CA LEU A 56 -7.10 -10.77 2.89
C LEU A 56 -7.03 -9.48 3.73
N GLN A 57 -7.54 -9.57 4.95
CA GLN A 57 -7.43 -8.48 5.91
C GLN A 57 -5.97 -8.35 6.35
N PHE A 58 -5.32 -7.25 5.98
CA PHE A 58 -3.95 -6.92 6.40
C PHE A 58 -3.96 -5.83 7.46
N SER A 59 -3.19 -6.05 8.54
CA SER A 59 -3.05 -5.08 9.62
C SER A 59 -2.29 -3.82 9.18
N SER A 60 -2.43 -2.73 9.93
CA SER A 60 -1.68 -1.48 9.66
C SER A 60 -0.15 -1.69 9.68
N ASN A 61 0.34 -2.52 10.61
CA ASN A 61 1.76 -2.84 10.74
C ASN A 61 2.28 -3.62 9.52
N GLU A 62 1.53 -4.61 9.03
CA GLU A 62 1.87 -5.35 7.81
C GLU A 62 1.95 -4.44 6.58
N ARG A 63 0.98 -3.53 6.43
CA ARG A 63 0.99 -2.54 5.35
C ARG A 63 2.19 -1.61 5.47
N THR A 64 2.49 -1.15 6.68
CA THR A 64 3.64 -0.26 6.95
C THR A 64 4.95 -0.95 6.58
N LEU A 65 5.14 -2.20 7.02
CA LEU A 65 6.33 -2.99 6.70
C LEU A 65 6.44 -3.27 5.21
N PHE A 66 5.33 -3.60 4.54
CA PHE A 66 5.26 -3.77 3.10
C PHE A 66 5.73 -2.52 2.36
N PHE A 67 5.22 -1.34 2.73
CA PHE A 67 5.55 -0.09 2.07
C PHE A 67 6.95 0.43 2.43
N ALA A 68 7.48 0.14 3.62
CA ALA A 68 8.88 0.44 3.94
C ALA A 68 9.83 -0.34 3.00
N SER A 69 9.41 -1.56 2.65
CA SER A 69 10.18 -2.55 1.91
C SER A 69 10.03 -2.41 0.39
N THR A 70 8.88 -1.97 -0.11
CA THR A 70 8.59 -1.88 -1.56
C THR A 70 8.55 -0.44 -2.05
N TYR A 71 8.67 -0.26 -3.36
CA TYR A 71 8.33 1.00 -4.00
C TYR A 71 7.39 0.71 -5.16
N MET A 72 6.47 1.63 -5.41
CA MET A 72 5.47 1.47 -6.46
C MET A 72 5.82 2.38 -7.63
N THR A 73 5.85 1.83 -8.84
CA THR A 73 5.87 2.64 -10.06
C THR A 73 4.50 2.59 -10.71
N ILE A 74 4.00 3.78 -11.04
CA ILE A 74 2.73 3.93 -11.72
C ILE A 74 2.97 3.67 -13.20
N GLY A 75 2.20 2.74 -13.77
CA GLY A 75 2.10 2.59 -15.21
C GLY A 75 1.01 3.52 -15.75
N ASN A 76 -0.02 2.94 -16.35
CA ASN A 76 -1.18 3.66 -16.88
C ASN A 76 -2.14 4.26 -15.82
N GLY A 77 -1.84 4.18 -14.52
CA GLY A 77 -2.66 4.76 -13.45
C GLY A 77 -4.05 4.16 -13.22
N MET A 78 -4.55 3.26 -14.08
CA MET A 78 -5.92 2.72 -13.99
C MET A 78 -6.15 1.79 -12.79
N LYS A 79 -5.08 1.29 -12.18
CA LYS A 79 -5.13 0.30 -11.09
C LYS A 79 -4.62 0.84 -9.76
N ALA A 80 -3.94 1.98 -9.77
CA ALA A 80 -3.49 2.63 -8.52
C ALA A 80 -4.64 3.46 -7.97
N LEU A 81 -4.90 3.37 -6.68
CA LEU A 81 -5.85 4.24 -6.00
C LEU A 81 -5.23 5.62 -5.75
N PHE A 82 -5.94 6.68 -6.14
CA PHE A 82 -5.44 8.05 -6.04
C PHE A 82 -5.18 8.47 -4.58
N TRP A 83 -6.08 8.11 -3.67
CA TRP A 83 -6.02 8.58 -2.28
C TRP A 83 -5.23 7.64 -1.35
N GLU A 84 -5.26 6.34 -1.63
CA GLU A 84 -4.73 5.29 -0.75
C GLU A 84 -3.32 4.84 -1.12
N ASP A 85 -3.01 4.70 -2.41
CA ASP A 85 -1.72 4.12 -2.79
C ASP A 85 -0.59 5.16 -2.75
N ARG A 86 0.63 4.67 -2.49
CA ARG A 86 1.85 5.48 -2.35
C ARG A 86 2.49 5.82 -3.70
N TRP A 87 1.73 6.50 -4.54
CA TRP A 87 2.07 6.75 -5.93
C TRP A 87 2.83 8.07 -6.14
N LEU A 88 2.76 9.01 -5.18
CA LEU A 88 3.48 10.29 -5.22
C LEU A 88 4.81 10.20 -4.47
N ASN A 89 5.91 9.97 -5.18
CA ASN A 89 7.26 9.89 -4.58
C ASN A 89 7.34 8.90 -3.40
N GLY A 90 6.60 7.78 -3.50
CA GLY A 90 6.54 6.77 -2.44
C GLY A 90 5.70 7.15 -1.22
N ARG A 91 4.89 8.22 -1.31
CA ARG A 91 3.89 8.63 -0.31
C ARG A 91 2.49 8.64 -0.92
N SER A 92 1.48 8.46 -0.08
CA SER A 92 0.08 8.59 -0.51
C SER A 92 -0.38 10.04 -0.37
N VAL A 93 -1.45 10.42 -1.05
CA VAL A 93 -2.04 11.76 -0.89
C VAL A 93 -2.54 11.95 0.54
N GLY A 94 -3.06 10.89 1.19
CA GLY A 94 -3.47 10.93 2.59
C GLY A 94 -2.34 11.21 3.58
N GLU A 95 -1.13 10.75 3.28
CA GLU A 95 0.07 11.04 4.09
C GLU A 95 0.58 12.47 3.88
N LEU A 96 0.44 13.02 2.67
CA LEU A 96 0.89 14.36 2.33
C LEU A 96 -0.09 15.45 2.76
N MET A 97 -1.39 15.16 2.68
CA MET A 97 -2.46 16.14 2.89
C MET A 97 -3.57 15.54 3.77
N PRO A 98 -3.29 15.30 5.07
CA PRO A 98 -4.25 14.64 5.98
C PRO A 98 -5.56 15.41 6.15
N LEU A 99 -5.49 16.75 6.13
CA LEU A 99 -6.68 17.61 6.21
C LEU A 99 -7.59 17.43 4.99
N LEU A 100 -7.00 17.44 3.79
CA LEU A 100 -7.71 17.18 2.54
C LEU A 100 -8.31 15.77 2.53
N TYR A 101 -7.55 14.78 2.98
CA TYR A 101 -7.98 13.38 3.05
C TYR A 101 -9.23 13.20 3.92
N ASN A 102 -9.32 13.94 5.03
CA ASN A 102 -10.49 13.92 5.92
C ASN A 102 -11.77 14.43 5.24
N CYS A 103 -11.66 15.39 4.31
CA CYS A 103 -12.79 15.95 3.58
C CYS A 103 -13.34 15.02 2.47
N ILE A 104 -12.71 13.86 2.24
CA ILE A 104 -13.08 12.97 1.14
C ILE A 104 -13.88 11.79 1.69
N PRO A 105 -15.03 11.42 1.12
CA PRO A 105 -15.80 10.26 1.58
C PRO A 105 -15.03 8.94 1.42
N LYS A 106 -15.13 8.04 2.39
CA LYS A 106 -14.45 6.71 2.37
C LYS A 106 -14.66 5.95 1.06
N ARG A 107 -15.86 6.04 0.46
CA ARG A 107 -16.17 5.42 -0.84
C ARG A 107 -15.28 5.94 -1.98
N ARG A 108 -15.05 7.26 -2.05
CA ARG A 108 -14.20 7.87 -3.07
C ARG A 108 -12.73 7.47 -2.88
N ARG A 109 -12.26 7.41 -1.64
CA ARG A 109 -10.89 6.98 -1.31
C ARG A 109 -10.57 5.58 -1.86
N LYS A 110 -11.53 4.65 -1.74
CA LYS A 110 -11.38 3.25 -2.18
C LYS A 110 -11.69 2.99 -3.66
N ALA A 111 -12.36 3.90 -4.35
CA ALA A 111 -12.80 3.69 -5.73
C ALA A 111 -11.99 4.50 -6.75
N ARG A 112 -11.50 5.70 -6.38
CA ARG A 112 -10.85 6.61 -7.33
C ARG A 112 -9.48 6.09 -7.73
N THR A 113 -9.28 5.88 -9.03
CA THR A 113 -7.98 5.50 -9.59
C THR A 113 -7.13 6.74 -9.90
N VAL A 114 -5.81 6.58 -10.03
CA VAL A 114 -4.89 7.67 -10.39
C VAL A 114 -5.21 8.23 -11.77
N ALA A 115 -5.48 7.36 -12.74
CA ALA A 115 -5.84 7.77 -14.09
C ALA A 115 -7.13 8.61 -14.10
N GLU A 116 -8.17 8.16 -13.38
CA GLU A 116 -9.40 8.92 -13.26
C GLU A 116 -9.21 10.24 -12.52
N GLY A 117 -8.47 10.22 -11.40
CA GLY A 117 -8.25 11.40 -10.57
C GLY A 117 -7.53 12.50 -11.33
N LEU A 118 -6.48 12.14 -12.08
CA LEU A 118 -5.71 13.08 -12.90
C LEU A 118 -6.48 13.57 -14.13
N ASN A 119 -7.38 12.74 -14.69
CA ASN A 119 -8.15 13.13 -15.86
C ASN A 119 -9.06 14.33 -15.57
N GLY A 120 -8.75 15.48 -16.18
CA GLY A 120 -9.51 16.72 -16.01
C GLY A 120 -9.65 17.16 -14.56
N ASN A 121 -8.62 16.92 -13.72
CA ASN A 121 -8.62 17.22 -12.29
C ASN A 121 -9.84 16.67 -11.54
N ALA A 122 -10.33 15.48 -11.91
CA ALA A 122 -11.49 14.87 -11.28
C ALA A 122 -11.30 14.60 -9.79
N TRP A 123 -10.05 14.45 -9.33
CA TRP A 123 -9.73 14.29 -7.91
C TRP A 123 -10.26 15.46 -7.07
N ALA A 124 -10.26 16.69 -7.58
CA ALA A 124 -10.76 17.85 -6.84
C ALA A 124 -12.27 17.77 -6.56
N ARG A 125 -13.02 17.06 -7.42
CA ARG A 125 -14.46 16.83 -7.24
C ARG A 125 -14.77 15.80 -6.15
N ASP A 126 -13.77 15.08 -5.64
CA ASP A 126 -13.96 14.13 -4.54
C ASP A 126 -14.00 14.82 -3.16
N ILE A 127 -13.62 16.10 -3.09
CA ILE A 127 -13.63 16.91 -1.87
C ILE A 127 -15.08 17.27 -1.56
N GLN A 128 -15.62 16.74 -0.46
CA GLN A 128 -17.02 16.95 -0.05
C GLN A 128 -17.13 17.67 1.31
N GLY A 129 -16.18 18.53 1.64
CA GLY A 129 -16.23 19.37 2.83
C GLY A 129 -15.64 20.75 2.57
N VAL A 130 -15.95 21.71 3.45
CA VAL A 130 -15.23 22.98 3.52
C VAL A 130 -13.81 22.65 4.01
N LEU A 131 -12.79 23.01 3.24
CA LEU A 131 -11.44 23.14 3.78
C LEU A 131 -11.52 24.27 4.80
N GLY A 132 -11.86 23.94 6.05
CA GLY A 132 -11.92 24.92 7.11
C GLY A 132 -10.56 25.59 7.17
N LEU A 133 -10.50 26.84 6.72
CA LEU A 133 -9.51 27.78 7.21
C LEU A 133 -9.62 27.69 8.73
N HIS A 134 -8.66 27.03 9.35
CA HIS A 134 -8.45 27.22 10.77
C HIS A 134 -8.01 28.68 10.86
N GLU A 135 -8.96 29.57 11.11
CA GLU A 135 -8.67 30.95 11.44
C GLU A 135 -7.65 30.91 12.58
N ILE A 136 -6.48 31.48 12.28
CA ILE A 136 -5.41 31.65 13.26
C ILE A 136 -5.92 32.74 14.20
N GLY A 137 -6.38 32.34 15.37
CA GLY A 137 -6.64 33.20 16.52
C GLY A 137 -5.51 33.08 17.53
#